data_AF-A0A4P5TPY2-F1
#
_entry.id   AF-A0A4P5TPY2-F1
#
_cell.length_a   1.000
_cell.length_b   1.000
_cell.length_c   1.000
_cell.angle_alpha   90.00
_cell.angle_beta   90.00
_cell.angle_gamma   90.00
#
_symmetry.space_group_name_H-M   'P 1'
#
loop_
_entity.id
_entity.type
_entity.pdbx_description
1 polymer ?
#
loop_
_entity_poly.entity_id
_entity_poly.type
_entity_poly.pdbx_seq_one_letter_code
_entity_poly.pdbx_strand_id
1 'polypeptide(L)'
;MKIISTILVCILLSSFVSAQSIETKNASLYAEQMPEFPGGQDSLISFLARNIQYPEKAKTDLLEGKVIAKFIVNTNGNVSDATILYDIGGGCGDEVLRVIKLMPKWNAGKQDGRTVAVYYNLPVSFYLDDKEPVKK
;
A
#
# COMPACT_ATOMS: atom_id res chain seq x y z
N MET A 1 1.84 28.71 -34.41
CA MET A 1 0.94 27.59 -34.03
C MET A 1 1.50 26.63 -32.96
N LYS A 2 2.65 26.88 -32.31
CA LYS A 2 3.17 26.02 -31.21
C LYS A 2 2.73 26.45 -29.80
N ILE A 3 2.42 27.74 -29.64
CA ILE A 3 2.10 28.39 -28.35
C ILE A 3 0.74 27.94 -27.78
N ILE A 4 -0.23 27.66 -28.64
CA ILE A 4 -1.59 27.24 -28.22
C ILE A 4 -1.59 25.79 -27.70
N SER A 5 -0.69 24.95 -28.21
CA SER A 5 -0.55 23.55 -27.77
C SER A 5 0.07 23.45 -26.37
N THR A 6 1.02 24.33 -26.02
CA THR A 6 1.70 24.31 -24.72
C THR A 6 0.79 24.79 -23.58
N ILE A 7 -0.06 25.80 -23.83
CA ILE A 7 -1.01 26.31 -22.82
C ILE A 7 -2.09 25.26 -22.50
N LEU A 8 -2.56 24.50 -23.49
CA LEU A 8 -3.56 23.45 -23.31
C LEU A 8 -3.05 22.28 -22.46
N VAL A 9 -1.75 21.94 -22.57
CA VAL A 9 -1.11 20.90 -21.77
C VAL A 9 -0.96 21.31 -20.30
N CYS A 10 -0.61 22.58 -20.03
CA CYS A 10 -0.48 23.08 -18.64
C CYS A 10 -1.83 23.16 -17.90
N ILE A 11 -2.93 23.48 -18.60
CA ILE A 11 -4.26 23.54 -17.97
C ILE A 11 -4.73 22.12 -17.56
N LEU A 12 -4.48 21.10 -18.38
CA LEU A 12 -4.87 19.71 -18.09
C LEU A 12 -4.03 19.05 -16.97
N LEU A 13 -2.78 19.46 -16.78
CA LEU A 13 -1.94 19.00 -15.66
C LEU A 13 -2.39 19.61 -14.32
N SER A 14 -2.90 20.85 -14.32
CA SER A 14 -3.26 21.56 -13.09
C SER A 14 -4.50 21.00 -12.39
N SER A 15 -5.50 20.54 -13.17
CA SER A 15 -6.74 19.97 -12.63
C SER A 15 -6.56 18.56 -12.05
N PHE A 16 -5.57 17.80 -12.52
CA PHE A 16 -5.28 16.46 -12.02
C PHE A 16 -4.70 16.47 -10.59
N VAL A 17 -3.86 17.44 -10.25
CA VAL A 17 -3.24 17.55 -8.92
C VAL A 17 -4.29 17.77 -7.83
N SER A 18 -5.36 18.54 -8.13
CA SER A 18 -6.35 18.91 -7.13
C SER A 18 -7.24 17.74 -6.71
N ALA A 19 -7.59 16.83 -7.63
CA ALA A 19 -8.50 15.72 -7.36
C ALA A 19 -7.90 14.68 -6.40
N GLN A 20 -6.61 14.34 -6.57
CA GLN A 20 -5.91 13.38 -5.71
C GLN A 20 -5.85 13.86 -4.25
N SER A 21 -5.61 15.16 -4.04
CA SER A 21 -5.43 15.74 -2.70
C SER A 21 -6.69 15.81 -1.83
N ILE A 22 -7.88 15.84 -2.46
CA ILE A 22 -9.16 15.90 -1.74
C ILE A 22 -9.56 14.53 -1.18
N GLU A 23 -9.19 13.45 -1.87
CA GLU A 23 -9.51 12.09 -1.44
C GLU A 23 -8.71 11.70 -0.18
N THR A 24 -7.42 12.04 -0.13
CA THR A 24 -6.55 11.83 1.03
C THR A 24 -7.08 12.51 2.30
N LYS A 25 -7.63 13.73 2.16
CA LYS A 25 -8.07 14.55 3.30
C LYS A 25 -9.39 14.08 3.93
N ASN A 26 -10.16 13.24 3.22
CA ASN A 26 -11.50 12.80 3.63
C ASN A 26 -11.62 11.28 3.80
N ALA A 27 -10.51 10.54 3.79
CA ALA A 27 -10.55 9.10 4.00
C ALA A 27 -11.08 8.77 5.41
N SER A 28 -12.05 7.87 5.49
CA SER A 28 -12.63 7.42 6.75
C SER A 28 -11.76 6.36 7.41
N LEU A 29 -11.77 6.32 8.75
CA LEU A 29 -11.14 5.23 9.51
C LEU A 29 -11.99 3.96 9.51
N TYR A 30 -13.30 4.11 9.34
CA TYR A 30 -14.28 3.02 9.39
C TYR A 30 -15.31 3.17 8.27
N ALA A 31 -15.75 2.05 7.74
CA ALA A 31 -16.86 1.95 6.81
C ALA A 31 -17.67 0.68 7.13
N GLU A 32 -18.96 0.69 6.83
CA GLU A 32 -19.83 -0.49 6.95
C GLU A 32 -19.25 -1.69 6.19
N GLN A 33 -18.70 -1.43 5.00
CA GLN A 33 -17.91 -2.40 4.26
C GLN A 33 -16.47 -1.87 4.12
N MET A 34 -15.51 -2.60 4.69
CA MET A 34 -14.08 -2.28 4.55
C MET A 34 -13.59 -2.60 3.14
N PRO A 35 -12.54 -1.91 2.65
CA PRO A 35 -11.89 -2.27 1.40
C PRO A 35 -11.35 -3.70 1.43
N GLU A 36 -11.39 -4.37 0.27
CA GLU A 36 -10.97 -5.77 0.14
C GLU A 36 -10.04 -5.93 -1.06
N PHE A 37 -8.96 -6.69 -0.88
CA PHE A 37 -8.06 -7.06 -1.98
C PHE A 37 -8.84 -7.90 -3.01
N PRO A 38 -8.57 -7.77 -4.33
CA PRO A 38 -9.27 -8.57 -5.32
C PRO A 38 -9.05 -10.07 -5.09
N GLY A 39 -10.14 -10.81 -4.91
CA GLY A 39 -10.09 -12.24 -4.54
C GLY A 39 -9.92 -12.50 -3.03
N GLY A 40 -10.10 -11.48 -2.20
CA GLY A 40 -10.16 -11.60 -0.74
C GLY A 40 -8.82 -11.75 -0.04
N GLN A 41 -8.89 -12.06 1.25
CA GLN A 41 -7.73 -12.13 2.15
C GLN A 41 -6.68 -13.16 1.71
N ASP A 42 -7.09 -14.34 1.23
CA ASP A 42 -6.17 -15.39 0.79
C ASP A 42 -5.36 -14.97 -0.45
N SER A 43 -5.99 -14.21 -1.35
CA SER A 43 -5.34 -13.63 -2.52
C SER A 43 -4.33 -12.56 -2.11
N LEU A 44 -4.65 -11.75 -1.09
CA LEU A 44 -3.70 -10.79 -0.52
C LEU A 44 -2.49 -11.50 0.09
N ILE A 45 -2.69 -12.53 0.91
CA ILE A 45 -1.61 -13.32 1.52
C ILE A 45 -0.71 -13.91 0.43
N SER A 46 -1.31 -14.53 -0.59
CA SER A 46 -0.59 -15.11 -1.72
C SER A 46 0.17 -14.05 -2.53
N PHE A 47 -0.41 -12.87 -2.70
CA PHE A 47 0.25 -11.74 -3.35
C PHE A 47 1.48 -11.30 -2.55
N LEU A 48 1.34 -11.11 -1.24
CA LEU A 48 2.44 -10.71 -0.37
C LEU A 48 3.57 -11.74 -0.37
N ALA A 49 3.24 -13.02 -0.18
CA ALA A 49 4.22 -14.11 -0.18
C ALA A 49 5.04 -14.19 -1.48
N ARG A 50 4.45 -13.86 -2.63
CA ARG A 50 5.15 -13.86 -3.93
C ARG A 50 5.97 -12.61 -4.19
N ASN A 51 5.63 -11.48 -3.57
CA ASN A 51 6.22 -10.19 -3.91
C ASN A 51 7.18 -9.67 -2.85
N ILE A 52 7.04 -10.07 -1.59
CA ILE A 52 7.92 -9.66 -0.50
C ILE A 52 9.26 -10.39 -0.62
N GLN A 53 10.33 -9.61 -0.48
CA GLN A 53 11.70 -10.08 -0.38
C GLN A 53 12.23 -9.69 0.99
N TYR A 54 12.60 -10.68 1.81
CA TYR A 54 13.20 -10.42 3.11
C TYR A 54 14.57 -9.71 2.92
N PRO A 55 14.74 -8.45 3.35
CA PRO A 55 16.00 -7.72 3.18
C PRO A 55 17.20 -8.43 3.84
N GLU A 56 18.33 -8.49 3.13
CA GLU A 56 19.56 -9.15 3.60
C GLU A 56 20.11 -8.56 4.90
N LYS A 57 19.98 -7.24 5.09
CA LYS A 57 20.37 -6.59 6.35
C LYS A 57 19.54 -7.11 7.52
N ALA A 58 18.22 -7.23 7.34
CA ALA A 58 17.35 -7.75 8.38
C ALA A 58 17.64 -9.23 8.70
N LYS A 59 17.98 -10.04 7.69
CA LYS A 59 18.44 -11.42 7.89
C LYS A 59 19.75 -11.49 8.68
N THR A 60 20.75 -10.68 8.29
CA THR A 60 22.07 -10.65 8.92
C THR A 60 21.99 -10.19 10.38
N ASP A 61 21.14 -9.20 10.64
CA ASP A 61 20.90 -8.65 11.97
C ASP A 61 19.93 -9.50 12.81
N LEU A 62 19.45 -10.64 12.27
CA LEU A 62 18.47 -11.54 12.90
C LEU A 62 17.21 -10.82 13.40
N LEU A 63 16.78 -9.78 12.68
CA LEU A 63 15.55 -9.07 13.00
C LEU A 63 14.37 -9.96 12.63
N GLU A 64 13.30 -9.95 13.41
CA GLU A 64 12.04 -10.64 13.11
C GLU A 64 10.88 -9.83 13.67
N GLY A 65 9.67 -10.08 13.15
CA GLY A 65 8.45 -9.52 13.68
C GLY A 65 7.58 -8.89 12.62
N LYS A 66 6.75 -7.92 13.03
CA LYS A 66 5.73 -7.32 12.18
C LYS A 66 6.13 -5.93 11.74
N VAL A 67 5.98 -5.64 10.47
CA VAL A 67 5.88 -4.28 9.93
C VAL A 67 4.41 -3.95 9.76
N ILE A 68 3.98 -2.77 10.19
CA ILE A 68 2.61 -2.31 10.00
C ILE A 68 2.63 -1.09 9.10
N ALA A 69 2.01 -1.22 7.93
CA ALA A 69 1.80 -0.11 7.00
C ALA A 69 0.37 0.41 7.08
N LYS A 70 0.19 1.69 6.85
CA LYS A 70 -1.11 2.35 6.66
C LYS A 70 -1.15 2.98 5.28
N PHE A 71 -2.23 2.77 4.56
CA PHE A 71 -2.49 3.41 3.27
C PHE A 71 -3.97 3.71 3.11
N ILE A 72 -4.32 4.45 2.07
CA ILE A 72 -5.69 4.76 1.70
C ILE A 72 -6.07 3.91 0.49
N VAL A 73 -7.18 3.17 0.61
CA VAL A 73 -7.88 2.64 -0.56
C VAL A 73 -8.95 3.63 -0.95
N ASN A 74 -8.82 4.17 -2.15
CA ASN A 74 -9.66 5.25 -2.64
C ASN A 74 -10.97 4.72 -3.24
N THR A 75 -11.91 5.58 -3.64
CA THR A 75 -13.25 5.17 -4.15
C THR A 75 -13.17 4.35 -5.45
N ASN A 76 -12.04 4.43 -6.16
CA ASN A 76 -11.75 3.70 -7.39
C ASN A 76 -10.93 2.42 -7.13
N GLY A 77 -10.63 2.11 -5.86
CA GLY A 77 -9.84 0.95 -5.45
C GLY A 77 -8.32 1.14 -5.55
N ASN A 78 -7.84 2.32 -5.91
CA ASN A 78 -6.39 2.57 -5.97
C ASN A 78 -5.83 2.76 -4.55
N VAL A 79 -4.60 2.28 -4.35
CA VAL A 79 -3.86 2.48 -3.11
C VAL A 79 -3.02 3.76 -3.22
N SER A 80 -3.03 4.58 -2.17
CA SER A 80 -2.30 5.84 -2.07
C SER A 80 -1.87 6.13 -0.63
N ASP A 81 -0.99 7.13 -0.45
CA ASP A 81 -0.57 7.64 0.87
C ASP A 81 -0.06 6.55 1.83
N ALA A 82 0.68 5.59 1.27
CA ALA A 82 1.29 4.50 2.03
C ALA A 82 2.40 5.03 2.96
N THR A 83 2.28 4.71 4.24
CA THR A 83 3.20 5.11 5.32
C THR A 83 3.44 3.93 6.25
N ILE A 84 4.61 3.88 6.88
CA ILE A 84 4.92 2.86 7.90
C ILE A 84 4.52 3.41 9.27
N LEU A 85 3.68 2.65 9.99
CA LEU A 85 3.29 2.94 11.38
C LEU A 85 4.25 2.31 12.39
N TYR A 86 4.73 1.11 12.07
CA TYR A 86 5.67 0.37 12.90
C TYR A 86 6.60 -0.44 12.00
N ASP A 87 7.90 -0.40 12.31
CA ASP A 87 8.95 -1.08 11.56
C ASP A 87 9.86 -1.85 12.51
N ILE A 88 10.28 -3.04 12.09
CA ILE A 88 11.32 -3.84 12.75
C ILE A 88 12.72 -3.40 12.33
N GLY A 89 12.85 -2.57 11.28
CA GLY A 89 14.11 -2.07 10.76
C GLY A 89 14.73 -3.01 9.73
N GLY A 90 16.01 -2.79 9.43
CA GLY A 90 16.76 -3.63 8.46
C GLY A 90 16.30 -3.50 7.00
N GLY A 91 15.48 -2.50 6.69
CA GLY A 91 14.90 -2.29 5.35
C GLY A 91 13.52 -2.93 5.15
N CYS A 92 12.93 -3.55 6.18
CA CYS A 92 11.64 -4.23 6.07
C CYS A 92 10.49 -3.25 5.80
N GLY A 93 10.49 -2.06 6.41
CA GLY A 93 9.52 -0.99 6.10
C GLY A 93 9.56 -0.56 4.64
N ASP A 94 10.75 -0.29 4.10
CA ASP A 94 10.92 0.12 2.69
C ASP A 94 10.43 -0.95 1.72
N GLU A 95 10.71 -2.22 2.04
CA GLU A 95 10.23 -3.35 1.26
C GLU A 95 8.70 -3.45 1.26
N VAL A 96 8.06 -3.28 2.42
CA VAL A 96 6.60 -3.25 2.52
C VAL A 96 6.02 -2.11 1.69
N LEU A 97 6.61 -0.90 1.75
CA LEU A 97 6.19 0.23 0.92
C LEU A 97 6.35 -0.06 -0.58
N ARG A 98 7.42 -0.76 -1.00
CA ARG A 98 7.63 -1.18 -2.38
C ARG A 98 6.51 -2.12 -2.84
N VAL A 99 6.17 -3.13 -2.05
CA VAL A 99 5.14 -4.11 -2.39
C VAL A 99 3.75 -3.50 -2.43
N ILE A 100 3.43 -2.56 -1.52
CA ILE A 100 2.15 -1.83 -1.54
C ILE A 100 1.96 -1.07 -2.86
N LYS A 101 3.02 -0.48 -3.43
CA LYS A 101 2.96 0.21 -4.73
C LYS A 101 2.65 -0.72 -5.91
N LEU A 102 2.84 -2.03 -5.75
CA LEU A 102 2.55 -3.04 -6.78
C LEU A 102 1.13 -3.60 -6.68
N MET A 103 0.36 -3.18 -5.68
CA MET A 103 -0.97 -3.72 -5.47
C MET A 103 -1.90 -3.42 -6.65
N PRO A 104 -2.75 -4.39 -7.04
CA PRO A 104 -3.81 -4.15 -8.01
C PRO A 104 -4.89 -3.23 -7.41
N LYS A 105 -5.91 -2.91 -8.21
CA LYS A 105 -7.09 -2.23 -7.69
C LYS A 105 -7.84 -3.11 -6.70
N TRP A 106 -8.16 -2.54 -5.55
CA TRP A 106 -8.97 -3.12 -4.49
C TRP A 106 -10.46 -2.89 -4.73
N ASN A 107 -11.29 -3.69 -4.09
CA ASN A 107 -12.69 -3.36 -3.88
C ASN A 107 -12.76 -2.22 -2.87
N ALA A 108 -13.27 -1.05 -3.29
CA ALA A 108 -13.39 0.11 -2.41
C ALA A 108 -14.36 -0.16 -1.24
N GLY A 109 -14.12 0.52 -0.13
CA GLY A 109 -15.03 0.49 1.01
C GLY A 109 -16.38 1.13 0.66
N LYS A 110 -17.44 0.75 1.37
CA LYS A 110 -18.78 1.31 1.20
C LYS A 110 -19.38 1.77 2.51
N GLN A 111 -20.10 2.88 2.44
CA GLN A 111 -20.88 3.48 3.51
C GLN A 111 -22.20 3.95 2.91
N ASP A 112 -23.34 3.56 3.50
CA ASP A 112 -24.68 3.95 3.02
C ASP A 112 -24.88 3.65 1.51
N GLY A 113 -24.32 2.52 1.05
CA GLY A 113 -24.36 2.10 -0.35
C GLY A 113 -23.47 2.88 -1.32
N ARG A 114 -22.69 3.87 -0.86
CA ARG A 114 -21.77 4.67 -1.66
C ARG A 114 -20.33 4.26 -1.41
N THR A 115 -19.48 4.32 -2.44
CA THR A 115 -18.04 4.06 -2.27
C THR A 115 -17.39 5.21 -1.53
N VAL A 116 -16.51 4.87 -0.59
CA VAL A 116 -15.78 5.84 0.23
C VAL A 116 -14.30 5.48 0.27
N ALA A 117 -13.44 6.49 0.36
CA ALA A 117 -12.02 6.29 0.62
C ALA A 117 -11.83 5.89 2.09
N VAL A 118 -11.01 4.87 2.34
CA VAL A 118 -10.85 4.29 3.68
C VAL A 118 -9.38 4.02 3.97
N TYR A 119 -8.95 4.31 5.20
CA TYR A 119 -7.65 3.91 5.71
C TYR A 119 -7.61 2.39 5.95
N TYR A 120 -6.54 1.75 5.49
CA TYR A 120 -6.29 0.33 5.69
C TYR A 120 -4.94 0.13 6.36
N ASN A 121 -4.92 -0.66 7.43
CA ASN A 121 -3.70 -1.06 8.13
C ASN A 121 -3.34 -2.49 7.73
N LEU A 122 -2.17 -2.66 7.13
CA LEU A 122 -1.65 -3.95 6.69
C LEU A 122 -0.49 -4.40 7.59
N PRO A 123 -0.70 -5.44 8.42
CA PRO A 123 0.40 -6.11 9.10
C PRO A 123 1.09 -7.09 8.14
N VAL A 124 2.41 -7.03 8.08
CA VAL A 124 3.28 -7.93 7.33
C VAL A 124 4.29 -8.54 8.30
N SER A 125 4.34 -9.87 8.38
CA SER A 125 5.31 -10.55 9.24
C SER A 125 6.55 -10.98 8.46
N PHE A 126 7.71 -10.77 9.06
CA PHE A 126 9.00 -11.31 8.64
C PHE A 126 9.47 -12.31 9.69
N TYR A 127 9.74 -13.54 9.25
CA TYR A 127 10.27 -14.63 10.07
C TYR A 127 11.42 -15.28 9.31
N LEU A 128 12.46 -15.64 10.03
CA LEU A 128 13.58 -16.42 9.53
C LEU A 128 13.12 -17.87 9.44
N ASP A 129 13.41 -18.52 8.32
CA ASP A 129 13.22 -19.97 8.25
C ASP A 129 14.30 -20.63 9.10
N ASP A 130 13.92 -21.32 10.17
CA ASP A 130 14.81 -22.11 11.07
C ASP A 130 15.54 -23.29 10.37
N LYS A 131 15.58 -23.33 9.03
CA LYS A 131 15.97 -24.50 8.23
C LYS A 131 17.34 -24.42 7.56
N GLU A 132 18.19 -23.44 7.89
CA GLU A 132 19.61 -23.53 7.50
C GLU A 132 20.50 -23.83 8.71
N PRO A 133 21.08 -25.04 8.82
CA PRO A 133 22.12 -25.28 9.80
C PRO A 133 23.30 -24.38 9.44
N VAL A 134 23.62 -23.45 10.33
CA VAL A 134 24.84 -22.65 10.28
C VAL A 134 26.02 -23.62 10.14
N LYS A 135 26.62 -23.67 8.95
CA LYS A 135 27.89 -24.38 8.76
C LYS A 135 28.94 -23.62 9.58
N LYS A 136 29.22 -24.15 10.78
CA LYS A 136 30.40 -23.81 11.57
C LYS A 136 31.66 -24.29 10.87
#